data_AF-A0A256WH20-F1
#
_entry.id   AF-A0A256WH20-F1
#
_cell.length_a   1.000
_cell.length_b   1.000
_cell.length_c   1.000
_cell.angle_alpha   90.00
_cell.angle_beta   90.00
_cell.angle_gamma   90.00
#
_symmetry.space_group_name_H-M   'P 1'
#
loop_
_entity.id
_entity.type
_entity.pdbx_description
1 polymer ?
#
loop_
_entity_poly.entity_id
_entity_poly.type
_entity_poly.pdbx_seq_one_letter_code
_entity_poly.pdbx_strand_id
1 'polypeptide(L)'
;MVLKLRKTDVKVTNWERYYPFITEAEAKCKCGCGAAYVSKRFADKLLKGRHLSSVPYRFSSFCRCPDHNAEVGGKNDSAHISTPSNLTEAADITYHNNNELFIIVRSLIYAGFTRIGINHKRKFVHVDNDEDKPQRVLFNY
;
A
#
# COMPACT_ATOMS: atom_id res chain seq x y z
N MET A 1 1.78 19.22 -13.36
CA MET A 1 1.08 19.05 -12.07
C MET A 1 2.13 18.62 -11.06
N VAL A 2 2.55 19.53 -10.17
CA VAL A 2 3.62 19.29 -9.19
C VAL A 2 3.01 18.52 -8.02
N LEU A 3 3.48 17.29 -7.78
CA LEU A 3 3.05 16.45 -6.68
C LEU A 3 3.37 17.14 -5.35
N LYS A 4 2.32 17.44 -4.59
CA LYS A 4 2.39 18.02 -3.25
C LYS A 4 2.90 16.94 -2.30
N LEU A 5 4.18 16.99 -1.94
CA LEU A 5 4.55 16.56 -0.60
C LEU A 5 3.66 17.36 0.37
N ARG A 6 2.76 16.70 1.09
CA ARG A 6 2.09 17.34 2.21
C ARG A 6 3.19 17.69 3.21
N LYS A 7 3.19 18.90 3.75
CA LYS A 7 4.26 19.47 4.61
C LYS A 7 4.64 18.61 5.83
N THR A 8 3.92 17.52 6.10
CA THR A 8 4.06 16.64 7.27
C THR A 8 4.38 15.18 6.95
N ASP A 9 4.39 14.77 5.67
CA ASP A 9 4.66 13.37 5.33
C ASP A 9 6.15 13.08 5.31
N VAL A 10 6.57 12.22 6.22
CA VAL A 10 7.96 11.77 6.35
C VAL A 10 8.08 10.38 5.75
N LYS A 11 9.17 10.13 5.02
CA LYS A 11 9.47 8.80 4.48
C LYS A 11 9.91 7.83 5.60
N VAL A 12 9.70 6.54 5.40
CA VAL A 12 10.35 5.51 6.21
C VAL A 12 11.87 5.60 6.01
N THR A 13 12.62 5.72 7.10
CA THR A 13 14.10 5.73 7.12
C THR A 13 14.69 4.63 7.99
N ASN A 14 13.94 4.14 8.98
CA ASN A 14 14.33 3.03 9.84
C ASN A 14 13.37 1.85 9.64
N TRP A 15 13.80 0.87 8.84
CA TRP A 15 13.00 -0.32 8.52
C TRP A 15 12.90 -1.33 9.67
N GLU A 16 13.83 -1.31 10.63
CA GLU A 16 13.81 -2.21 11.80
C GLU A 16 12.53 -2.05 12.62
N ARG A 17 11.97 -0.83 12.67
CA ARG A 17 10.67 -0.56 13.32
C ARG A 17 9.52 -1.37 12.72
N TYR A 18 9.60 -1.68 11.43
CA TYR A 18 8.54 -2.36 10.69
C TYR A 18 8.79 -3.86 10.56
N TYR A 19 9.99 -4.34 10.89
CA TYR A 19 10.33 -5.75 10.86
C TYR A 19 9.59 -6.53 11.99
N PRO A 20 9.11 -7.76 11.76
CA PRO A 20 9.10 -8.52 10.48
C PRO A 20 7.83 -8.28 9.64
N PHE A 21 7.04 -7.26 9.96
CA PHE A 21 5.71 -7.02 9.38
C PHE A 21 5.73 -6.30 8.03
N ILE A 22 6.72 -5.47 7.76
CA ILE A 22 6.97 -4.89 6.44
C ILE A 22 8.48 -4.79 6.28
N THR A 23 9.03 -5.56 5.36
CA THR A 23 10.45 -5.48 5.02
C THR A 23 10.67 -4.50 3.87
N GLU A 24 11.86 -3.90 3.80
CA GLU A 24 12.24 -3.05 2.67
C GLU A 24 12.17 -3.85 1.35
N ALA A 25 12.53 -5.13 1.37
CA ALA A 25 12.47 -6.00 0.20
C ALA A 25 11.03 -6.20 -0.32
N GLU A 26 10.05 -6.37 0.57
CA GLU A 26 8.64 -6.43 0.19
C GLU A 26 8.12 -5.09 -0.36
N ALA A 27 8.62 -3.97 0.16
CA ALA A 27 8.20 -2.64 -0.23
C ALA A 27 8.81 -2.16 -1.57
N LYS A 28 10.04 -2.62 -1.88
CA LYS A 28 10.80 -2.22 -3.08
C LYS A 28 10.03 -2.45 -4.38
N CYS A 29 10.24 -1.55 -5.33
CA CYS A 29 9.67 -1.65 -6.66
C CYS A 29 10.15 -2.92 -7.38
N LYS A 30 9.18 -3.72 -7.85
CA LYS A 30 9.45 -5.03 -8.46
C LYS A 30 10.12 -5.00 -9.84
N CYS A 31 10.21 -3.83 -10.49
CA CYS A 31 10.97 -3.71 -11.74
C CYS A 31 12.50 -3.73 -11.54
N GLY A 32 12.99 -3.75 -10.30
CA GLY A 32 14.42 -3.82 -10.00
C GLY A 32 15.12 -2.46 -9.88
N CYS A 33 14.42 -1.34 -10.07
CA CYS A 33 15.01 0.01 -9.94
C CYS A 33 15.37 0.41 -8.49
N GLY A 34 14.93 -0.35 -7.49
CA GLY A 34 15.20 -0.10 -6.07
C GLY A 34 14.35 1.00 -5.42
N ALA A 35 13.39 1.60 -6.13
CA ALA A 35 12.50 2.61 -5.54
C ALA A 35 11.71 2.03 -4.35
N ALA A 36 11.84 2.68 -3.19
CA ALA A 36 11.22 2.27 -1.92
C ALA A 36 10.88 3.48 -1.03
N TYR A 37 10.36 4.55 -1.63
CA TYR A 37 9.95 5.76 -0.93
C TYR A 37 8.53 5.56 -0.38
N VAL A 38 8.42 5.19 0.90
CA VAL A 38 7.13 4.86 1.54
C VAL A 38 6.76 5.90 2.59
N SER A 39 5.49 6.28 2.62
CA SER A 39 4.93 7.20 3.62
C SER A 39 4.90 6.54 5.00
N LYS A 40 5.45 7.20 6.02
CA LYS A 40 5.48 6.67 7.39
C LYS A 40 4.08 6.47 7.96
N ARG A 41 3.12 7.38 7.70
CA ARG A 41 1.73 7.23 8.19
C ARG A 41 1.06 6.01 7.58
N PHE A 42 1.33 5.75 6.30
CA PHE A 42 0.82 4.59 5.60
C PHE A 42 1.41 3.31 6.21
N ALA A 43 2.73 3.26 6.36
CA ALA A 43 3.43 2.11 6.95
C ALA A 43 2.98 1.84 8.40
N ASP A 44 2.78 2.87 9.22
CA ASP A 44 2.30 2.73 10.61
C ASP A 44 0.87 2.15 10.66
N LYS A 45 -0.04 2.62 9.80
CA LYS A 45 -1.39 2.03 9.69
C LYS A 45 -1.33 0.59 9.17
N LEU A 46 -0.51 0.32 8.15
CA LEU A 46 -0.39 -1.01 7.57
C LEU A 46 0.19 -2.02 8.58
N LEU A 47 1.19 -1.61 9.37
CA LEU A 47 1.73 -2.37 10.49
C LEU A 47 0.63 -2.72 11.51
N LYS A 48 -0.17 -1.73 11.92
CA LYS A 48 -1.32 -1.95 12.81
C LYS A 48 -2.33 -2.94 12.20
N GLY A 49 -2.62 -2.82 10.90
CA GLY A 49 -3.52 -3.74 10.19
C GLY A 49 -3.00 -5.18 10.19
N ARG A 50 -1.72 -5.37 9.86
CA ARG A 50 -1.07 -6.69 9.87
C ARG A 50 -1.11 -7.30 11.28
N HIS A 51 -0.79 -6.52 12.31
CA HIS A 51 -0.86 -6.95 13.71
C HIS A 51 -2.27 -7.42 14.12
N LEU A 52 -3.30 -6.63 13.79
CA LEU A 52 -4.70 -6.96 14.10
C LEU A 52 -5.23 -8.16 13.32
N SER A 53 -4.71 -8.44 12.13
CA SER A 53 -5.18 -9.54 11.28
C SER A 53 -4.75 -10.91 11.77
N SER A 54 -3.57 -11.03 12.39
CA SER A 54 -2.89 -12.32 12.62
C SER A 54 -2.78 -13.20 11.35
N VAL A 55 -2.94 -12.61 10.16
CA VAL A 55 -2.80 -13.26 8.86
C VAL A 55 -1.48 -12.79 8.24
N PRO A 56 -0.66 -13.68 7.65
CA PRO A 56 0.53 -13.27 6.92
C PRO A 56 0.17 -12.41 5.72
N TYR A 57 0.50 -11.12 5.75
CA TYR A 57 0.33 -10.28 4.56
C TYR A 57 1.39 -10.66 3.53
N ARG A 58 0.93 -10.91 2.30
CA ARG A 58 1.78 -11.13 1.12
C ARG A 58 1.47 -10.03 0.12
N PHE A 59 2.45 -9.20 -0.18
CA PHE A 59 2.24 -8.05 -1.06
C PHE A 59 2.45 -8.44 -2.54
N SER A 60 1.38 -8.46 -3.33
CA SER A 60 1.48 -8.61 -4.79
C SER A 60 2.05 -7.34 -5.43
N SER A 61 1.85 -6.18 -4.81
CA SER A 61 2.43 -4.91 -5.22
C SER A 61 2.59 -3.96 -4.04
N PHE A 62 3.63 -3.14 -4.07
CA PHE A 62 3.89 -2.08 -3.09
C PHE A 62 4.36 -0.82 -3.85
N CYS A 63 5.64 -0.43 -3.77
CA CYS A 63 6.15 0.69 -4.56
C CYS A 63 6.13 0.36 -6.06
N ARG A 64 5.78 1.35 -6.88
CA ARG A 64 5.97 1.33 -8.34
C ARG A 64 6.71 2.60 -8.75
N CYS A 65 7.84 2.51 -9.43
CA CYS A 65 8.36 3.69 -10.13
C CYS A 65 7.39 4.08 -11.26
N PRO A 66 7.48 5.31 -11.82
CA PRO A 66 6.60 5.73 -12.90
C PRO A 66 6.56 4.75 -14.09
N ASP A 67 7.72 4.23 -14.50
CA ASP A 67 7.82 3.30 -15.63
C ASP A 67 7.10 1.98 -15.35
N HIS A 68 7.38 1.36 -14.19
CA HIS A 68 6.70 0.13 -13.76
C HIS A 68 5.20 0.36 -13.57
N ASN A 69 4.78 1.52 -13.05
CA ASN A 69 3.37 1.86 -12.93
C ASN A 69 2.69 1.93 -14.30
N ALA A 70 3.33 2.53 -15.30
CA ALA A 70 2.81 2.58 -16.67
C ALA A 70 2.77 1.18 -17.32
N GLU A 71 3.82 0.38 -17.14
CA GLU A 71 3.93 -0.99 -17.66
C GLU A 71 2.77 -1.89 -17.19
N VAL A 72 2.39 -1.79 -15.91
CA VAL A 72 1.28 -2.58 -15.36
C VAL A 72 -0.10 -1.96 -15.59
N GLY A 73 -0.19 -0.89 -16.40
CA GLY A 73 -1.43 -0.18 -16.71
C GLY A 73 -2.00 0.64 -15.53
N GLY A 74 -1.14 1.05 -14.60
CA GLY A 74 -1.50 1.90 -13.48
C GLY A 74 -1.85 3.32 -13.92
N LYS A 75 -2.74 3.98 -13.17
CA LYS A 75 -3.09 5.39 -13.42
C LYS A 75 -1.91 6.31 -13.11
N ASN A 76 -1.84 7.45 -13.80
CA ASN A 76 -0.79 8.46 -13.60
C ASN A 76 -0.78 9.09 -12.20
N ASP A 77 -1.92 9.04 -11.50
CA ASP A 77 -2.11 9.51 -10.13
C ASP A 77 -2.12 8.35 -9.13
N SER A 78 -1.58 7.17 -9.47
CA SER A 78 -1.61 5.98 -8.61
C SER A 78 -0.86 6.20 -7.29
N ALA A 79 -1.49 5.79 -6.17
CA ALA A 79 -0.92 5.88 -4.84
C ALA A 79 0.26 4.88 -4.61
N HIS A 80 0.50 3.97 -5.56
CA HIS A 80 1.71 3.14 -5.58
C HIS A 80 2.95 3.88 -6.06
N ILE A 81 2.79 5.02 -6.77
CA ILE A 81 3.92 5.71 -7.41
C ILE A 81 4.94 6.12 -6.35
N SER A 82 6.19 5.72 -6.54
CA SER A 82 7.30 5.92 -5.61
C SER A 82 8.41 6.70 -6.28
N THR A 83 8.65 7.92 -5.81
CA THR A 83 9.74 8.79 -6.27
C THR A 83 10.31 9.56 -5.07
N PRO A 84 11.47 10.22 -5.20
CA PRO A 84 11.98 11.09 -4.13
C PRO A 84 11.00 12.20 -3.69
N SER A 85 10.06 12.60 -4.56
CA SER A 85 9.06 13.64 -4.32
C SER A 85 7.64 13.11 -4.14
N ASN A 86 7.42 11.79 -4.22
CA ASN A 86 6.14 11.15 -4.02
C ASN A 86 6.28 9.86 -3.22
N LEU A 87 5.72 9.84 -2.01
CA LEU A 87 5.80 8.70 -1.13
C LEU A 87 4.64 7.75 -1.43
N THR A 88 4.95 6.47 -1.58
CA THR A 88 3.96 5.39 -1.74
C THR A 88 3.05 5.34 -0.51
N GLU A 89 1.74 5.37 -0.78
CA GLU A 89 0.68 5.27 0.22
C GLU A 89 -0.28 4.13 -0.09
N ALA A 90 0.15 3.13 -0.88
CA ALA A 90 -0.68 2.00 -1.27
C ALA A 90 0.08 0.66 -1.26
N ALA A 91 -0.67 -0.40 -1.00
CA ALA A 91 -0.23 -1.78 -1.10
C ALA A 91 -1.37 -2.68 -1.61
N ASP A 92 -1.00 -3.72 -2.36
CA ASP A 92 -1.91 -4.79 -2.79
C ASP A 92 -1.57 -6.06 -2.01
N ILE A 93 -2.51 -6.54 -1.19
CA ILE A 93 -2.35 -7.69 -0.29
C ILE A 93 -3.09 -8.90 -0.86
N THR A 94 -2.40 -9.99 -1.17
CA THR A 94 -3.04 -11.21 -1.68
C THR A 94 -3.81 -11.95 -0.59
N TYR A 95 -4.86 -12.66 -0.97
CA TYR A 95 -5.61 -13.58 -0.10
C TYR A 95 -5.91 -14.89 -0.83
N HIS A 96 -6.16 -15.97 -0.09
CA HIS A 96 -6.37 -17.32 -0.65
C HIS A 96 -7.85 -17.72 -0.63
N ASN A 97 -8.58 -17.30 0.40
CA ASN A 97 -9.99 -17.62 0.61
C ASN A 97 -10.78 -16.45 1.22
N ASN A 98 -12.11 -16.58 1.28
CA ASN A 98 -13.00 -15.51 1.73
C ASN A 98 -12.88 -15.19 3.23
N ASN A 99 -12.51 -16.17 4.06
CA ASN A 99 -12.27 -15.93 5.48
C ASN A 99 -11.03 -15.03 5.68
N GLU A 100 -9.95 -15.32 4.95
CA GLU A 100 -8.74 -14.49 4.94
C GLU A 100 -9.02 -13.08 4.42
N LEU A 101 -9.77 -12.97 3.32
CA LEU A 101 -10.23 -11.68 2.79
C LEU A 101 -10.98 -10.85 3.85
N PHE A 102 -11.95 -11.47 4.53
CA PHE A 102 -12.72 -10.82 5.58
C PHE A 102 -11.82 -10.30 6.71
N ILE A 103 -10.89 -11.14 7.19
CA ILE A 103 -9.96 -10.78 8.26
C ILE A 103 -9.06 -9.62 7.83
N ILE A 104 -8.49 -9.65 6.62
CA ILE A 104 -7.64 -8.58 6.08
C ILE A 104 -8.43 -7.27 6.04
N VAL A 105 -9.60 -7.26 5.39
CA VAL A 105 -10.41 -6.04 5.22
C VAL A 105 -10.82 -5.46 6.57
N ARG A 106 -11.33 -6.28 7.49
CA ARG A 106 -11.70 -5.84 8.84
C ARG A 106 -10.52 -5.20 9.57
N SER A 107 -9.35 -5.82 9.53
CA SER A 107 -8.18 -5.32 10.24
C SER A 107 -7.63 -4.03 9.63
N LEU A 108 -7.70 -3.85 8.30
CA LEU A 108 -7.36 -2.60 7.65
C LEU A 108 -8.32 -1.47 8.05
N ILE A 109 -9.63 -1.76 8.15
CA ILE A 109 -10.62 -0.79 8.64
C ILE A 109 -10.30 -0.38 10.09
N TYR A 110 -10.02 -1.34 10.97
CA TYR A 110 -9.64 -1.05 12.37
C TYR A 110 -8.27 -0.37 12.51
N ALA A 111 -7.41 -0.51 11.51
CA ALA A 111 -6.18 0.26 11.41
C ALA A 111 -6.41 1.72 10.97
N GLY A 112 -7.63 2.07 10.54
CA GLY A 112 -8.01 3.43 10.14
C GLY A 112 -7.84 3.71 8.64
N PHE A 113 -7.80 2.67 7.81
CA PHE A 113 -7.96 2.83 6.36
C PHE A 113 -9.44 3.01 6.02
N THR A 114 -9.73 3.95 5.12
CA THR A 114 -11.10 4.22 4.66
C THR A 114 -11.29 3.98 3.18
N ARG A 115 -10.23 3.57 2.46
CA ARG A 115 -10.25 3.35 1.03
C ARG A 115 -9.64 1.98 0.74
N ILE A 116 -10.51 1.04 0.36
CA ILE A 116 -10.15 -0.36 0.17
C ILE A 116 -10.79 -0.86 -1.14
N GLY A 117 -9.97 -1.37 -2.05
CA GLY A 117 -10.40 -2.02 -3.28
C GLY A 117 -10.26 -3.53 -3.17
N ILE A 118 -11.19 -4.29 -3.74
CA ILE A 118 -11.12 -5.76 -3.76
C ILE A 118 -11.12 -6.24 -5.22
N ASN A 119 -10.07 -6.95 -5.61
CA ASN A 119 -10.00 -7.64 -6.90
C ASN A 119 -10.19 -9.15 -6.68
N HIS A 120 -11.40 -9.65 -6.97
CA HIS A 120 -11.72 -11.07 -6.82
C HIS A 120 -11.05 -11.97 -7.87
N LYS A 121 -10.80 -11.44 -9.08
CA LYS A 121 -10.19 -12.20 -10.18
C LYS A 121 -8.72 -12.51 -9.91
N ARG A 122 -7.98 -11.52 -9.43
CA ARG A 122 -6.53 -11.59 -9.12
C ARG A 122 -6.26 -11.88 -7.64
N LYS A 123 -7.30 -12.01 -6.82
CA LYS A 123 -7.27 -12.33 -5.39
C LYS A 123 -6.36 -11.42 -4.57
N PHE A 124 -6.58 -10.10 -4.64
CA PHE A 124 -5.91 -9.15 -3.76
C PHE A 124 -6.86 -8.06 -3.25
N VAL A 125 -6.45 -7.45 -2.13
CA VAL A 125 -7.03 -6.26 -1.51
C VAL A 125 -6.07 -5.10 -1.78
N HIS A 126 -6.52 -4.11 -2.54
CA HIS A 126 -5.86 -2.82 -2.64
C HIS A 126 -6.22 -1.98 -1.42
N VAL A 127 -5.22 -1.38 -0.78
CA VAL A 127 -5.44 -0.44 0.31
C VAL A 127 -4.54 0.77 0.13
N ASP A 128 -5.11 1.95 0.29
CA ASP A 128 -4.37 3.20 0.19
C ASP A 128 -4.82 4.25 1.22
N ASN A 129 -3.93 5.21 1.50
CA ASN A 129 -4.21 6.38 2.36
C ASN A 129 -4.11 7.71 1.58
N ASP A 130 -4.32 7.68 0.26
CA ASP A 130 -4.27 8.87 -0.58
C ASP A 130 -5.56 9.69 -0.38
N GLU A 131 -5.47 10.78 0.38
CA GLU A 131 -6.64 11.59 0.73
C GLU A 131 -7.15 12.46 -0.42
N ASP A 132 -6.42 12.53 -1.55
CA ASP A 132 -6.89 13.21 -2.77
C ASP A 132 -7.83 12.31 -3.59
N LYS A 133 -7.97 11.03 -3.21
CA LYS A 133 -8.92 10.07 -3.80
C LYS A 133 -10.21 9.96 -2.99
N PRO A 134 -11.31 9.42 -3.55
CA PRO A 134 -12.55 9.22 -2.80
C PRO A 134 -12.33 8.42 -1.51
N GLN A 135 -12.71 9.00 -0.37
CA GLN A 135 -12.56 8.42 0.97
C GLN A 135 -13.84 7.71 1.43
N ARG A 136 -13.71 6.83 2.44
CA ARG A 136 -14.83 6.04 3.01
C ARG A 136 -15.55 5.19 1.96
N VAL A 137 -14.77 4.45 1.18
CA VAL A 137 -15.26 3.60 0.09
C VAL A 137 -14.66 2.20 0.16
N LEU A 138 -15.51 1.22 -0.14
CA LEU A 138 -15.12 -0.12 -0.54
C LEU A 138 -15.54 -0.28 -2.00
N PHE A 139 -14.61 -0.67 -2.88
CA PHE A 139 -14.85 -0.68 -4.33
C PHE A 139 -14.30 -1.93 -5.00
N ASN A 140 -14.85 -2.28 -6.17
CA ASN A 140 -14.29 -3.32 -7.02
C ASN A 140 -13.03 -2.78 -7.70
N TYR A 141 -11.95 -3.56 -7.63
CA TYR A 141 -10.65 -3.23 -8.22
C TYR A 141 -10.35 -4.12 -9.41
#